data_AF-A0A4U9HVG2-F1
#
_entry.id   AF-A0A4U9HVG2-F1
#
_cell.length_a   1.000
_cell.length_b   1.000
_cell.length_c   1.000
_cell.angle_alpha   90.00
_cell.angle_beta   90.00
_cell.angle_gamma   90.00
#
_symmetry.space_group_name_H-M   'P 1'
#
loop_
_entity.id
_entity.type
_entity.pdbx_description
1 polymer ?
#
loop_
_entity_poly.entity_id
_entity_poly.type
_entity_poly.pdbx_seq_one_letter_code
_entity_poly.pdbx_strand_id
1 'polypeptide(L)'
;MGGEQQIADLKAQDNLYTVAEMSADAWTARVVGVVKKALHAQVDGLEAVLAAMCEPQVAIVSLTITEKGYCHSPATGELMLDHPLIAADLQQPHTPASAVGVVVEALARRKAAGLPAFTVMSCDNMPENGHVMRNVTCAYARAVDSELADWIDANVTFPSTMVDRIVPAVTADTLTKIEQITGVRDPAGVACEPFRQWVIEDNFVAGRPQWEKAGAELVADVVPFEEMKLRMLNGSHSFLAYLGYLAGYQHINDCMEDSHYRAAAHALMLNEQAPTLKVKGVDLARYADLLIARYSNPALRHRTWQIAMDGSQKLPQRMLDSVRWHRAHQRSFPLLALGIAGWMRYVGGRPMNRGQPLTSAIRCCQRFRKR
;
A
#
# COMPACT_ATOMS: atom_id res chain seq x y z
N MET A 1 -18.65 -2.53 -2.85
CA MET A 1 -17.45 -2.12 -3.63
C MET A 1 -17.56 -0.63 -3.88
N GLY A 2 -16.46 0.11 -3.84
CA GLY A 2 -16.41 1.52 -4.21
C GLY A 2 -15.63 1.68 -5.52
N GLY A 3 -15.64 2.86 -6.13
CA GLY A 3 -14.95 3.11 -7.41
C GLY A 3 -15.89 3.55 -8.54
N GLU A 4 -17.20 3.35 -8.40
CA GLU A 4 -18.20 3.68 -9.43
C GLU A 4 -18.09 5.13 -9.90
N GLN A 5 -17.98 6.07 -8.95
CA GLN A 5 -17.85 7.49 -9.25
C GLN A 5 -16.55 7.77 -10.01
N GLN A 6 -15.41 7.22 -9.58
CA GLN A 6 -14.13 7.44 -10.24
C GLN A 6 -14.13 6.92 -11.69
N ILE A 7 -14.75 5.77 -11.92
CA ILE A 7 -14.89 5.20 -13.27
C ILE A 7 -15.83 6.05 -14.13
N ALA A 8 -16.94 6.54 -13.56
CA ALA A 8 -17.86 7.44 -14.26
C ALA A 8 -17.19 8.78 -14.62
N ASP A 9 -16.45 9.38 -13.68
CA ASP A 9 -15.72 10.63 -13.87
C ASP A 9 -14.69 10.49 -14.99
N LEU A 10 -13.86 9.44 -14.98
CA LEU A 10 -12.91 9.16 -16.06
C LEU A 10 -13.60 9.02 -17.43
N LYS A 11 -14.71 8.28 -17.51
CA LYS A 11 -15.46 8.10 -18.77
C LYS A 11 -16.00 9.43 -19.31
N ALA A 12 -16.37 10.35 -18.44
CA ALA A 12 -16.89 11.66 -18.82
C ALA A 12 -15.82 12.62 -19.38
N GLN A 13 -14.53 12.27 -19.29
CA GLN A 13 -13.41 13.12 -19.68
C GLN A 13 -12.33 12.38 -20.49
N ASP A 14 -12.74 11.53 -21.44
CA ASP A 14 -11.86 10.77 -22.34
C ASP A 14 -10.81 9.90 -21.62
N ASN A 15 -11.12 9.47 -20.38
CA ASN A 15 -10.22 8.77 -19.46
C ASN A 15 -8.94 9.54 -19.11
N LEU A 16 -8.94 10.86 -19.30
CA LEU A 16 -7.88 11.74 -18.82
C LEU A 16 -8.04 11.99 -17.32
N TYR A 17 -6.97 12.31 -16.61
CA TYR A 17 -7.05 12.80 -15.23
C TYR A 17 -5.81 13.62 -14.85
N THR A 18 -5.94 14.50 -13.87
CA THR A 18 -4.88 15.39 -13.43
C THR A 18 -4.15 14.82 -12.23
N VAL A 19 -2.82 14.79 -12.31
CA VAL A 19 -1.94 14.56 -11.16
C VAL A 19 -1.27 15.87 -10.80
N ALA A 20 -1.54 16.37 -9.60
CA ALA A 20 -0.90 17.56 -9.04
C ALA A 20 0.13 17.18 -7.97
N GLU A 21 1.40 17.42 -8.27
CA GLU A 21 2.50 17.24 -7.32
C GLU A 21 2.65 18.50 -6.48
N MET A 22 2.58 18.37 -5.15
CA MET A 22 2.50 19.48 -4.22
C MET A 22 3.61 19.40 -3.17
N SER A 23 4.41 20.45 -3.08
CA SER A 23 5.42 20.65 -2.04
C SER A 23 5.34 22.07 -1.46
N ALA A 24 6.16 22.36 -0.44
CA ALA A 24 6.35 23.73 0.03
C ALA A 24 6.80 24.67 -1.09
N ASP A 25 7.72 24.19 -1.95
CA ASP A 25 8.46 25.04 -2.87
C ASP A 25 7.84 25.10 -4.28
N ALA A 26 7.20 24.02 -4.71
CA ALA A 26 6.70 23.89 -6.08
C ALA A 26 5.42 23.07 -6.19
N TRP A 27 4.62 23.47 -7.18
CA TRP A 27 3.35 22.86 -7.55
C TRP A 27 3.37 22.62 -9.05
N THR A 28 3.28 21.36 -9.47
CA THR A 28 3.26 20.99 -10.89
C THR A 28 2.11 20.06 -11.16
N ALA A 29 1.31 20.37 -12.18
CA ALA A 29 0.19 19.54 -12.61
C ALA A 29 0.49 18.91 -13.96
N ARG A 30 0.01 17.67 -14.15
CA ARG A 30 0.08 16.94 -15.41
C ARG A 30 -1.25 16.27 -15.68
N VAL A 31 -1.78 16.46 -16.89
CA VAL A 31 -2.86 15.60 -17.41
C VAL A 31 -2.24 14.28 -17.87
N VAL A 32 -2.74 13.18 -17.33
CA VAL A 32 -2.32 11.81 -17.65
C VAL A 32 -3.35 11.21 -18.61
N GLY A 33 -2.86 10.58 -19.69
CA GLY A 33 -3.70 10.01 -20.76
C GLY A 33 -3.36 8.57 -21.12
N VAL A 34 -2.78 7.81 -20.19
CA VAL A 34 -2.43 6.39 -20.43
C VAL A 34 -3.62 5.45 -20.28
N VAL A 35 -4.69 5.86 -19.59
CA VAL A 35 -5.90 5.05 -19.43
C VAL A 35 -6.67 5.06 -20.76
N LYS A 36 -6.86 3.88 -21.35
CA LYS A 36 -7.57 3.73 -22.63
C LYS A 36 -9.05 3.43 -22.46
N LYS A 37 -9.41 2.78 -21.36
CA LYS A 37 -10.78 2.37 -21.02
C LYS A 37 -10.87 2.19 -19.50
N ALA A 38 -11.91 2.75 -18.88
CA ALA A 38 -12.24 2.53 -17.48
C ALA A 38 -13.50 1.64 -17.39
N LEU A 39 -13.45 0.57 -16.59
CA LEU A 39 -14.54 -0.41 -16.45
C LEU A 39 -14.88 -0.62 -14.98
N HIS A 40 -16.16 -0.82 -14.67
CA HIS A 40 -16.64 -1.23 -13.36
C HIS A 40 -17.56 -2.43 -13.49
N ALA A 41 -17.29 -3.54 -12.79
CA ALA A 41 -18.00 -4.80 -12.97
C ALA A 41 -19.53 -4.70 -12.74
N GLN A 42 -19.99 -3.82 -11.84
CA GLN A 42 -21.43 -3.61 -11.59
C GLN A 42 -22.11 -2.66 -12.60
N VAL A 43 -21.33 -1.86 -13.33
CA VAL A 43 -21.86 -0.87 -14.30
C VAL A 43 -21.76 -1.40 -15.71
N ASP A 44 -20.59 -1.90 -16.09
CA ASP A 44 -20.29 -2.42 -17.44
C ASP A 44 -20.54 -3.93 -17.55
N GLY A 45 -20.71 -4.62 -16.43
CA GLY A 45 -20.81 -6.08 -16.36
C GLY A 45 -19.45 -6.76 -16.21
N LEU A 46 -19.43 -7.87 -15.47
CA LEU A 46 -18.23 -8.68 -15.27
C LEU A 46 -17.66 -9.22 -16.59
N GLU A 47 -18.53 -9.61 -17.53
CA GLU A 47 -18.10 -10.09 -18.85
C GLU A 47 -17.28 -9.05 -19.62
N ALA A 48 -17.61 -7.76 -19.51
CA ALA A 48 -16.82 -6.70 -20.15
C ALA A 48 -15.41 -6.59 -19.56
N VAL A 49 -15.26 -6.85 -18.26
CA VAL A 49 -13.97 -6.89 -17.57
C VAL A 49 -13.17 -8.12 -18.00
N LEU A 50 -13.79 -9.31 -17.97
CA LEU A 50 -13.14 -10.55 -18.36
C LEU A 50 -12.73 -10.56 -19.84
N ALA A 51 -13.59 -10.03 -20.72
CA ALA A 51 -13.27 -9.86 -22.14
C ALA A 51 -12.04 -8.97 -22.34
N ALA A 52 -11.96 -7.83 -21.63
CA ALA A 52 -10.80 -6.94 -21.69
C ALA A 52 -9.52 -7.63 -21.20
N MET A 53 -9.59 -8.41 -20.11
CA MET A 53 -8.44 -9.18 -19.58
C MET A 53 -8.00 -10.32 -20.51
N CYS A 54 -8.91 -10.80 -21.37
CA CYS A 54 -8.63 -11.85 -22.35
C CYS A 54 -8.14 -11.30 -23.70
N GLU A 55 -8.01 -9.98 -23.88
CA GLU A 55 -7.42 -9.43 -25.10
C GLU A 55 -5.94 -9.91 -25.23
N PRO A 56 -5.49 -10.38 -26.41
CA PRO A 56 -4.18 -11.03 -26.54
C PRO A 56 -3.00 -10.17 -26.10
N GLN A 57 -3.08 -8.85 -26.32
CA GLN A 57 -2.03 -7.89 -25.98
C GLN A 57 -1.94 -7.55 -24.49
N VAL A 58 -2.88 -8.01 -23.66
CA VAL A 58 -2.78 -7.85 -22.20
C VAL A 58 -1.68 -8.76 -21.67
N ALA A 59 -0.53 -8.14 -21.37
CA ALA A 59 0.67 -8.81 -20.85
C ALA A 59 0.77 -8.77 -19.33
N ILE A 60 0.13 -7.79 -18.67
CA ILE A 60 0.23 -7.55 -17.23
C ILE A 60 -1.15 -7.17 -16.68
N VAL A 61 -1.53 -7.78 -15.56
CA VAL A 61 -2.64 -7.34 -14.70
C VAL A 61 -2.04 -6.87 -13.38
N SER A 62 -2.15 -5.56 -13.11
CA SER A 62 -1.62 -4.96 -11.88
C SER A 62 -2.71 -4.66 -10.84
N LEU A 63 -2.38 -4.72 -9.55
CA LEU A 63 -3.36 -4.57 -8.46
C LEU A 63 -2.97 -3.51 -7.42
N THR A 64 -3.94 -2.67 -7.06
CA THR A 64 -3.91 -1.79 -5.87
C THR A 64 -5.26 -1.90 -5.14
N ILE A 65 -5.52 -3.09 -4.62
CA ILE A 65 -6.83 -3.51 -4.09
C ILE A 65 -6.93 -3.40 -2.57
N THR A 66 -5.91 -2.81 -1.92
CA THR A 66 -5.69 -2.79 -0.46
C THR A 66 -5.39 -4.17 0.12
N GLU A 67 -4.77 -4.22 1.30
CA GLU A 67 -4.28 -5.45 1.93
C GLU A 67 -5.42 -6.49 2.14
N LYS A 68 -6.64 -6.02 2.44
CA LYS A 68 -7.83 -6.87 2.60
C LYS A 68 -8.37 -7.47 1.30
N GLY A 69 -8.03 -6.89 0.14
CA GLY A 69 -8.53 -7.35 -1.16
C GLY A 69 -8.04 -8.75 -1.55
N TYR A 70 -6.95 -9.21 -0.94
CA TYR A 70 -6.35 -10.52 -1.19
C TYR A 70 -7.02 -11.65 -0.41
N CYS A 71 -7.94 -11.34 0.52
CA CYS A 71 -8.65 -12.32 1.36
C CYS A 71 -7.71 -13.34 2.05
N HIS A 72 -6.50 -12.90 2.42
CA HIS A 72 -5.50 -13.74 3.06
C HIS A 72 -5.48 -13.57 4.58
N SER A 73 -5.00 -14.59 5.29
CA SER A 73 -4.69 -14.53 6.71
C SER A 73 -3.41 -13.70 6.91
N PRO A 74 -3.46 -12.57 7.64
CA PRO A 74 -2.26 -11.74 7.84
C PRO A 74 -1.14 -12.43 8.62
N ALA A 75 -1.49 -13.52 9.33
CA ALA A 75 -0.53 -14.29 10.12
C ALA A 75 0.21 -15.35 9.29
N THR A 76 -0.43 -15.90 8.25
CA THR A 76 0.12 -17.03 7.47
C THR A 76 0.37 -16.68 6.01
N GLY A 77 -0.20 -15.59 5.48
CA GLY A 77 -0.15 -15.27 4.05
C GLY A 77 -1.05 -16.15 3.18
N GLU A 78 -1.80 -17.09 3.78
CA GLU A 78 -2.62 -18.06 3.08
C GLU A 78 -4.02 -17.52 2.78
N LEU A 79 -4.62 -17.98 1.68
CA LEU A 79 -6.00 -17.66 1.34
C LEU A 79 -6.98 -18.19 2.40
N MET A 80 -7.88 -17.34 2.87
CA MET A 80 -8.97 -17.75 3.76
C MET A 80 -10.13 -18.30 2.91
N LEU A 81 -10.17 -19.62 2.73
CA LEU A 81 -11.20 -20.29 1.91
C LEU A 81 -12.62 -20.13 2.47
N ASP A 82 -12.74 -19.93 3.78
CA ASP A 82 -14.00 -19.67 4.49
C ASP A 82 -14.42 -18.19 4.45
N HIS A 83 -13.58 -17.29 3.91
CA HIS A 83 -13.93 -15.89 3.75
C HIS A 83 -15.18 -15.78 2.85
N PRO A 84 -16.24 -15.04 3.24
CA PRO A 84 -17.52 -15.05 2.53
C PRO A 84 -17.43 -14.73 1.04
N LEU A 85 -16.52 -13.81 0.66
CA LEU A 85 -16.30 -13.46 -0.75
C LEU A 85 -15.65 -14.62 -1.54
N ILE A 86 -14.72 -15.35 -0.92
CA ILE A 86 -14.03 -16.48 -1.56
C ILE A 86 -14.95 -17.70 -1.63
N ALA A 87 -15.67 -17.99 -0.55
CA ALA A 87 -16.64 -19.08 -0.52
C ALA A 87 -17.76 -18.88 -1.56
N ALA A 88 -18.22 -17.64 -1.78
CA ALA A 88 -19.19 -17.31 -2.82
C ALA A 88 -18.61 -17.52 -4.23
N ASP A 89 -17.40 -17.02 -4.48
CA ASP A 89 -16.71 -17.20 -5.76
C ASP A 89 -16.48 -18.68 -6.08
N LEU A 90 -16.12 -19.52 -5.10
CA LEU A 90 -15.95 -20.97 -5.29
C LEU A 90 -17.25 -21.69 -5.67
N GLN A 91 -18.41 -21.18 -5.27
CA GLN A 91 -19.71 -21.74 -5.71
C GLN A 91 -20.07 -21.32 -7.13
N GLN A 92 -19.55 -20.18 -7.60
CA GLN A 92 -19.83 -19.62 -8.92
C GLN A 92 -18.54 -19.12 -9.60
N PRO A 93 -17.59 -20.03 -9.93
CA PRO A 93 -16.23 -19.66 -10.34
C PRO A 93 -16.17 -18.90 -11.67
N HIS A 94 -17.22 -18.96 -12.49
CA HIS A 94 -17.33 -18.24 -13.76
C HIS A 94 -17.93 -16.84 -13.64
N THR A 95 -18.48 -16.49 -12.46
CA THR A 95 -18.98 -15.16 -12.15
C THR A 95 -18.41 -14.61 -10.84
N PRO A 96 -17.06 -14.59 -10.68
CA PRO A 96 -16.42 -14.19 -9.43
C PRO A 96 -16.56 -12.70 -9.14
N ALA A 97 -16.60 -12.35 -7.86
CA ALA A 97 -16.59 -10.99 -7.37
C ALA A 97 -15.26 -10.58 -6.71
N SER A 98 -14.46 -11.54 -6.24
CA SER A 98 -13.11 -11.25 -5.70
C SER A 98 -12.11 -10.98 -6.81
N ALA A 99 -11.10 -10.15 -6.51
CA ALA A 99 -10.00 -9.90 -7.44
C ALA A 99 -9.26 -11.20 -7.82
N VAL A 100 -9.06 -12.10 -6.85
CA VAL A 100 -8.41 -13.40 -7.06
C VAL A 100 -9.24 -14.28 -8.01
N GLY A 101 -10.55 -14.37 -7.78
CA GLY A 101 -11.46 -15.12 -8.64
C GLY A 101 -11.50 -14.58 -10.07
N VAL A 102 -11.60 -13.25 -10.23
CA VAL A 102 -11.58 -12.59 -11.55
C VAL A 102 -10.27 -12.86 -12.30
N VAL A 103 -9.12 -12.80 -11.61
CA VAL A 103 -7.82 -13.13 -12.20
C VAL A 103 -7.76 -14.59 -12.66
N VAL A 104 -8.21 -15.53 -11.83
CA VAL A 104 -8.19 -16.97 -12.15
C VAL A 104 -9.13 -17.31 -13.30
N GLU A 105 -10.34 -16.75 -13.32
CA GLU A 105 -11.29 -16.95 -14.42
C GLU A 105 -10.74 -16.37 -15.74
N ALA A 106 -10.12 -15.19 -15.72
CA ALA A 106 -9.47 -14.63 -16.91
C ALA A 106 -8.33 -15.54 -17.41
N LEU A 107 -7.50 -16.07 -16.52
CA LEU A 107 -6.43 -17.03 -16.87
C LEU A 107 -7.00 -18.34 -17.43
N ALA A 108 -8.09 -18.85 -16.87
CA ALA A 108 -8.79 -20.03 -17.37
C ALA A 108 -9.28 -19.83 -18.82
N ARG A 109 -9.91 -18.68 -19.11
CA ARG A 109 -10.36 -18.32 -20.46
C ARG A 109 -9.19 -18.19 -21.44
N ARG A 110 -8.09 -17.58 -21.01
CA ARG A 110 -6.87 -17.46 -21.84
C ARG A 110 -6.28 -18.85 -22.14
N LYS A 111 -6.17 -19.74 -21.14
CA LYS A 111 -5.74 -21.13 -21.33
C LYS A 111 -6.63 -21.85 -22.35
N ALA A 112 -7.95 -21.78 -22.18
CA ALA A 112 -8.92 -22.41 -23.08
C ALA A 112 -8.85 -21.88 -24.53
N ALA A 113 -8.53 -20.60 -24.69
CA ALA A 113 -8.37 -19.95 -25.99
C ALA A 113 -6.96 -20.11 -26.61
N GLY A 114 -6.03 -20.80 -25.94
CA GLY A 114 -4.64 -20.93 -26.39
C GLY A 114 -3.84 -19.62 -26.37
N LEU A 115 -4.26 -18.65 -25.54
CA LEU A 115 -3.56 -17.38 -25.35
C LEU A 115 -2.46 -17.52 -24.29
N PRO A 116 -1.35 -16.76 -24.42
CA PRO A 116 -0.32 -16.73 -23.39
C PRO A 116 -0.88 -16.15 -22.08
N ALA A 117 -0.32 -16.57 -20.95
CA ALA A 117 -0.60 -15.95 -19.66
C ALA A 117 -0.14 -14.47 -19.62
N PHE A 118 -0.71 -13.71 -18.68
CA PHE A 118 -0.18 -12.41 -18.28
C PHE A 118 0.55 -12.53 -16.94
N THR A 119 1.46 -11.61 -16.66
CA THR A 119 2.03 -11.42 -15.31
C THR A 119 1.00 -10.77 -14.39
N VAL A 120 0.94 -11.20 -13.14
CA VAL A 120 0.09 -10.58 -12.10
C VAL A 120 0.97 -9.80 -11.15
N MET A 121 0.91 -8.47 -11.20
CA MET A 121 1.83 -7.59 -10.47
C MET A 121 1.11 -6.84 -9.35
N SER A 122 1.34 -7.25 -8.10
CA SER A 122 0.83 -6.49 -6.96
C SER A 122 1.61 -5.18 -6.77
N CYS A 123 0.88 -4.10 -6.52
CA CYS A 123 1.41 -2.79 -6.13
C CYS A 123 0.82 -2.35 -4.78
N ASP A 124 0.37 -3.30 -3.94
CA ASP A 124 -0.12 -3.02 -2.59
C ASP A 124 1.02 -3.07 -1.56
N ASN A 125 0.83 -2.40 -0.41
CA ASN A 125 1.84 -2.26 0.63
C ASN A 125 1.91 -3.46 1.58
N MET A 126 2.20 -4.64 1.03
CA MET A 126 2.44 -5.88 1.77
C MET A 126 3.89 -6.33 1.59
N PRO A 127 4.51 -6.98 2.59
CA PRO A 127 5.77 -7.68 2.38
C PRO A 127 5.56 -8.79 1.34
N GLU A 128 6.51 -8.95 0.43
CA GLU A 128 6.52 -10.04 -0.54
C GLU A 128 5.18 -10.11 -1.29
N ASN A 129 4.65 -8.96 -1.71
CA ASN A 129 3.29 -8.83 -2.24
C ASN A 129 3.05 -9.70 -3.49
N GLY A 130 4.09 -9.98 -4.27
CA GLY A 130 4.07 -10.96 -5.36
C GLY A 130 3.88 -12.39 -4.86
N HIS A 131 4.59 -12.80 -3.81
CA HIS A 131 4.41 -14.13 -3.19
C HIS A 131 3.02 -14.29 -2.57
N VAL A 132 2.49 -13.25 -1.89
CA VAL A 132 1.11 -13.27 -1.38
C VAL A 132 0.13 -13.46 -2.53
N MET A 133 0.28 -12.70 -3.62
CA MET A 133 -0.56 -12.83 -4.81
C MET A 133 -0.49 -14.23 -5.42
N ARG A 134 0.73 -14.80 -5.58
CA ARG A 134 0.92 -16.17 -6.08
C ARG A 134 0.18 -17.17 -5.19
N ASN A 135 0.38 -17.10 -3.88
CA ASN A 135 -0.19 -18.04 -2.93
C ASN A 135 -1.73 -18.01 -2.98
N VAL A 136 -2.36 -16.83 -2.97
CA VAL A 136 -3.81 -16.73 -3.03
C VAL A 136 -4.37 -17.16 -4.39
N THR A 137 -3.71 -16.82 -5.50
CA THR A 137 -4.12 -17.25 -6.84
C THR A 137 -4.01 -18.76 -7.01
N CYS A 138 -2.89 -19.36 -6.65
CA CYS A 138 -2.70 -20.81 -6.76
C CYS A 138 -3.62 -21.58 -5.82
N ALA A 139 -3.86 -21.10 -4.59
CA ALA A 139 -4.79 -21.73 -3.66
C ALA A 139 -6.23 -21.67 -4.16
N TYR A 140 -6.68 -20.51 -4.65
CA TYR A 140 -8.02 -20.37 -5.23
C TYR A 140 -8.16 -21.24 -6.48
N ALA A 141 -7.20 -21.19 -7.40
CA ALA A 141 -7.21 -22.01 -8.60
C ALA A 141 -7.28 -23.49 -8.26
N ARG A 142 -6.50 -23.98 -7.28
CA ARG A 142 -6.50 -25.39 -6.87
C ARG A 142 -7.82 -25.83 -6.22
N ALA A 143 -8.53 -24.91 -5.58
CA ALA A 143 -9.87 -25.18 -5.04
C ALA A 143 -10.96 -25.22 -6.14
N VAL A 144 -10.71 -24.61 -7.31
CA VAL A 144 -11.61 -24.66 -8.49
C VAL A 144 -11.27 -25.84 -9.40
N ASP A 145 -10.00 -25.94 -9.82
CA ASP A 145 -9.47 -26.94 -10.74
C ASP A 145 -7.94 -27.07 -10.56
N SER A 146 -7.49 -28.27 -10.20
CA SER A 146 -6.06 -28.57 -10.00
C SER A 146 -5.23 -28.42 -11.27
N GLU A 147 -5.76 -28.76 -12.45
CA GLU A 147 -5.02 -28.65 -13.71
C GLU A 147 -4.82 -27.17 -14.08
N LEU A 148 -5.83 -26.33 -13.82
CA LEU A 148 -5.71 -24.89 -13.96
C LEU A 148 -4.64 -24.33 -13.00
N ALA A 149 -4.62 -24.79 -11.75
CA ALA A 149 -3.63 -24.34 -10.78
C ALA A 149 -2.19 -24.67 -11.22
N ASP A 150 -1.97 -25.88 -11.72
CA ASP A 150 -0.65 -26.30 -12.21
C ASP A 150 -0.25 -25.51 -13.46
N TRP A 151 -1.20 -25.22 -14.35
CA TRP A 151 -0.95 -24.36 -15.51
C TRP A 151 -0.61 -22.93 -15.10
N ILE A 152 -1.33 -22.35 -14.13
CA ILE A 152 -1.04 -21.01 -13.61
C ILE A 152 0.36 -20.98 -13.00
N ASP A 153 0.71 -21.96 -12.17
CA ASP A 153 2.02 -22.02 -11.52
C ASP A 153 3.18 -22.10 -12.52
N ALA A 154 2.96 -22.78 -13.65
CA ALA A 154 3.96 -22.93 -14.71
C ALA A 154 4.05 -21.74 -15.68
N ASN A 155 2.97 -20.97 -15.87
CA ASN A 155 2.87 -19.98 -16.95
C ASN A 155 2.73 -18.53 -16.46
N VAL A 156 2.45 -18.28 -15.18
CA VAL A 156 2.24 -16.93 -14.64
C VAL A 156 3.39 -16.55 -13.70
N THR A 157 3.89 -15.32 -13.83
CA THR A 157 4.79 -14.73 -12.82
C THR A 157 4.07 -13.74 -11.93
N PHE A 158 4.57 -13.62 -10.71
CA PHE A 158 4.04 -12.75 -9.66
C PHE A 158 5.17 -11.91 -9.05
N PRO A 159 5.75 -10.94 -9.78
CA PRO A 159 6.86 -10.14 -9.29
C PRO A 159 6.44 -9.34 -8.07
N SER A 160 7.29 -9.31 -7.04
CA SER A 160 7.08 -8.42 -5.90
C SER A 160 7.46 -6.98 -6.25
N THR A 161 6.85 -6.00 -5.56
CA THR A 161 7.15 -4.58 -5.75
C THR A 161 7.17 -3.79 -4.44
N MET A 162 8.09 -2.84 -4.36
CA MET A 162 8.06 -1.77 -3.34
C MET A 162 7.57 -0.49 -4.01
N VAL A 163 6.39 -0.04 -3.60
CA VAL A 163 5.79 1.23 -4.04
C VAL A 163 5.87 2.31 -2.96
N ASP A 164 6.29 3.51 -3.35
CA ASP A 164 6.30 4.65 -2.44
C ASP A 164 5.97 5.98 -3.11
N ARG A 165 4.80 6.51 -2.74
CA ARG A 165 4.36 7.87 -2.99
C ARG A 165 3.23 8.20 -2.02
N ILE A 166 3.33 9.30 -1.28
CA ILE A 166 2.25 9.79 -0.44
C ILE A 166 1.18 10.44 -1.32
N VAL A 167 -0.01 9.84 -1.29
CA VAL A 167 -1.20 10.32 -1.98
C VAL A 167 -2.33 10.38 -0.94
N PRO A 168 -2.61 11.56 -0.34
CA PRO A 168 -3.74 11.71 0.57
C PRO A 168 -5.08 11.43 -0.12
N ALA A 169 -6.12 11.10 0.65
CA ALA A 169 -7.45 10.99 0.10
C ALA A 169 -7.91 12.35 -0.47
N VAL A 170 -8.50 12.33 -1.66
CA VAL A 170 -9.02 13.53 -2.32
C VAL A 170 -10.20 14.09 -1.52
N THR A 171 -10.16 15.39 -1.24
CA THR A 171 -11.27 16.15 -0.63
C THR A 171 -11.78 17.22 -1.59
N ALA A 172 -12.91 17.85 -1.26
CA ALA A 172 -13.39 19.02 -2.01
C ALA A 172 -12.31 20.13 -2.09
N ASP A 173 -11.58 20.36 -1.00
CA ASP A 173 -10.46 21.31 -0.96
C ASP A 173 -9.32 20.89 -1.89
N THR A 174 -9.02 19.59 -1.99
CA THR A 174 -8.02 19.07 -2.94
C THR A 174 -8.41 19.44 -4.37
N LEU A 175 -9.65 19.16 -4.76
CA LEU A 175 -10.15 19.42 -6.11
C LEU A 175 -10.20 20.93 -6.42
N THR A 176 -10.64 21.75 -5.47
CA THR A 176 -10.62 23.21 -5.61
C THR A 176 -9.20 23.73 -5.76
N LYS A 177 -8.23 23.14 -5.07
CA LYS A 177 -6.84 23.54 -5.20
C LYS A 177 -6.24 23.15 -6.55
N ILE A 178 -6.56 21.95 -7.05
CA ILE A 178 -6.18 21.53 -8.41
C ILE A 178 -6.74 22.53 -9.43
N GLU A 179 -8.03 22.85 -9.34
CA GLU A 179 -8.70 23.82 -10.21
C GLU A 179 -8.06 25.22 -10.17
N GLN A 180 -7.68 25.70 -8.99
CA GLN A 180 -6.99 26.99 -8.84
C GLN A 180 -5.65 27.03 -9.57
N ILE A 181 -4.96 25.89 -9.72
CA ILE A 181 -3.62 25.82 -10.32
C ILE A 181 -3.71 25.56 -11.81
N THR A 182 -4.62 24.69 -12.23
CA THR A 182 -4.76 24.28 -13.63
C THR A 182 -5.72 25.16 -14.42
N GLY A 183 -6.60 25.90 -13.73
CA GLY A 183 -7.75 26.58 -14.32
C GLY A 183 -8.89 25.64 -14.74
N VAL A 184 -8.82 24.35 -14.39
CA VAL A 184 -9.77 23.32 -14.83
C VAL A 184 -10.24 22.48 -13.64
N ARG A 185 -11.56 22.41 -13.44
CA ARG A 185 -12.17 21.47 -12.50
C ARG A 185 -12.04 20.06 -13.05
N ASP A 186 -11.33 19.20 -12.32
CA ASP A 186 -11.16 17.80 -12.67
C ASP A 186 -11.67 16.91 -11.51
N PRO A 187 -12.84 16.25 -11.64
CA PRO A 187 -13.37 15.37 -10.60
C PRO A 187 -12.52 14.11 -10.36
N ALA A 188 -11.71 13.68 -11.34
CA ALA A 188 -10.75 12.58 -11.20
C ALA A 188 -9.34 13.05 -10.78
N GLY A 189 -9.19 14.34 -10.46
CA GLY A 189 -7.91 14.93 -10.07
C GLY A 189 -7.37 14.38 -8.74
N VAL A 190 -6.06 14.13 -8.69
CA VAL A 190 -5.36 13.66 -7.49
C VAL A 190 -4.22 14.58 -7.11
N ALA A 191 -3.97 14.70 -5.81
CA ALA A 191 -2.84 15.42 -5.25
C ALA A 191 -1.87 14.47 -4.54
N CYS A 192 -0.57 14.67 -4.75
CA CYS A 192 0.47 13.81 -4.21
C CYS A 192 1.76 14.58 -3.92
N GLU A 193 2.68 13.96 -3.20
CA GLU A 193 4.04 14.52 -3.08
C GLU A 193 4.83 14.39 -4.41
N PRO A 194 5.89 15.19 -4.61
CA PRO A 194 6.79 15.04 -5.76
C PRO A 194 7.63 13.76 -5.70
N PHE A 195 7.98 13.30 -4.49
CA PHE A 195 8.74 12.06 -4.32
C PHE A 195 7.94 10.87 -4.85
N ARG A 196 8.62 10.01 -5.62
CA ARG A 196 8.09 8.74 -6.08
C ARG A 196 9.23 7.73 -6.19
N GLN A 197 8.99 6.52 -5.74
CA GLN A 197 9.92 5.40 -5.89
C GLN A 197 9.12 4.14 -6.21
N TRP A 198 9.67 3.33 -7.11
CA TRP A 198 9.10 2.04 -7.46
C TRP A 198 10.22 1.05 -7.74
N VAL A 199 10.36 0.06 -6.87
CA VAL A 199 11.31 -1.05 -7.04
C VAL A 199 10.51 -2.26 -7.47
N ILE A 200 10.93 -2.94 -8.53
CA ILE A 200 10.18 -3.99 -9.20
C ILE A 200 11.10 -5.19 -9.43
N GLU A 201 10.64 -6.39 -9.06
CA GLU A 201 11.28 -7.63 -9.43
C GLU A 201 11.16 -7.84 -10.94
N ASP A 202 12.27 -7.98 -11.66
CA ASP A 202 12.27 -8.09 -13.12
C ASP A 202 11.91 -9.50 -13.61
N ASN A 203 10.66 -9.90 -13.38
CA ASN A 203 10.15 -11.25 -13.62
C ASN A 203 8.78 -11.23 -14.33
N PHE A 204 8.80 -11.11 -15.66
CA PHE A 204 7.59 -10.93 -16.48
C PHE A 204 7.50 -11.97 -17.61
N VAL A 205 6.37 -12.65 -17.73
CA VAL A 205 6.19 -13.75 -18.72
C VAL A 205 5.87 -13.27 -20.14
N ALA A 206 5.30 -12.06 -20.27
CA ALA A 206 4.81 -11.53 -21.54
C ALA A 206 5.41 -10.15 -21.87
N GLY A 207 6.60 -9.86 -21.34
CA GLY A 207 7.26 -8.56 -21.46
C GLY A 207 6.69 -7.50 -20.51
N ARG A 208 7.32 -6.31 -20.52
CA ARG A 208 6.93 -5.16 -19.69
C ARG A 208 7.36 -3.84 -20.33
N PRO A 209 6.78 -2.70 -19.94
CA PRO A 209 7.32 -1.40 -20.28
C PRO A 209 8.76 -1.20 -19.76
N GLN A 210 9.48 -0.30 -20.42
CA GLN A 210 10.82 0.16 -20.00
C GLN A 210 10.74 1.16 -18.84
N TRP A 211 10.15 0.74 -17.71
CA TRP A 211 9.94 1.60 -16.54
C TRP A 211 11.24 2.13 -15.94
N GLU A 212 12.37 1.47 -16.17
CA GLU A 212 13.70 1.96 -15.80
C GLU A 212 14.00 3.34 -16.40
N LYS A 213 13.49 3.63 -17.61
CA LYS A 213 13.64 4.94 -18.25
C LYS A 213 12.80 6.04 -17.60
N ALA A 214 11.78 5.65 -16.83
CA ALA A 214 10.95 6.56 -16.03
C ALA A 214 11.41 6.65 -14.56
N GLY A 215 12.50 5.97 -14.20
CA GLY A 215 13.09 5.98 -12.86
C GLY A 215 12.65 4.85 -11.93
N ALA A 216 11.98 3.80 -12.44
CA ALA A 216 11.78 2.58 -11.64
C ALA A 216 13.09 1.80 -11.50
N GLU A 217 13.27 1.12 -10.38
CA GLU A 217 14.44 0.29 -10.09
C GLU A 217 14.10 -1.18 -10.34
N LEU A 218 14.69 -1.75 -11.38
CA LEU A 218 14.48 -3.15 -11.76
C LEU A 218 15.55 -3.98 -11.06
N VAL A 219 15.13 -4.91 -10.20
CA VAL A 219 16.02 -5.70 -9.35
C VAL A 219 15.66 -7.18 -9.40
N ALA A 220 16.56 -8.04 -8.93
CA ALA A 220 16.28 -9.46 -8.79
C ALA A 220 15.56 -9.82 -7.49
N ASP A 221 15.72 -9.00 -6.44
CA ASP A 221 15.10 -9.21 -5.12
C ASP A 221 14.68 -7.86 -4.52
N VAL A 222 13.39 -7.73 -4.26
CA VAL A 222 12.76 -6.50 -3.77
C VAL A 222 12.63 -6.49 -2.24
N VAL A 223 12.73 -7.64 -1.58
CA VAL A 223 12.50 -7.81 -0.14
C VAL A 223 13.30 -6.83 0.71
N PRO A 224 14.61 -6.59 0.46
CA PRO A 224 15.37 -5.64 1.28
C PRO A 224 14.84 -4.19 1.20
N PHE A 225 14.30 -3.79 0.04
CA PHE A 225 13.73 -2.46 -0.17
C PHE A 225 12.35 -2.34 0.47
N GLU A 226 11.53 -3.40 0.37
CA GLU A 226 10.24 -3.50 1.07
C GLU A 226 10.42 -3.40 2.58
N GLU A 227 11.31 -4.21 3.18
CA GLU A 227 11.59 -4.16 4.61
C GLU A 227 12.03 -2.76 5.04
N MET A 228 12.92 -2.13 4.27
CA MET A 228 13.40 -0.76 4.53
C MET A 228 12.24 0.22 4.58
N LYS A 229 11.39 0.22 3.56
CA LYS A 229 10.27 1.16 3.46
C LYS A 229 9.16 0.85 4.46
N LEU A 230 8.78 -0.41 4.64
CA LEU A 230 7.74 -0.82 5.58
C LEU A 230 8.13 -0.51 7.04
N ARG A 231 9.41 -0.66 7.41
CA ARG A 231 9.85 -0.38 8.77
C ARG A 231 10.16 1.10 8.98
N MET A 232 11.00 1.72 8.15
CA MET A 232 11.43 3.11 8.37
C MET A 232 10.35 4.13 8.02
N LEU A 233 9.66 3.96 6.89
CA LEU A 233 8.56 4.86 6.52
C LEU A 233 7.27 4.39 7.18
N ASN A 234 6.73 3.22 6.82
CA ASN A 234 5.39 2.88 7.28
C ASN A 234 5.32 2.69 8.81
N GLY A 235 6.37 2.16 9.45
CA GLY A 235 6.47 2.04 10.90
C GLY A 235 6.51 3.38 11.64
N SER A 236 7.30 4.34 11.17
CA SER A 236 7.30 5.69 11.77
C SER A 236 6.01 6.45 11.48
N HIS A 237 5.41 6.28 10.30
CA HIS A 237 4.07 6.82 10.00
C HIS A 237 3.01 6.30 10.98
N SER A 238 3.00 4.99 11.26
CA SER A 238 2.08 4.40 12.23
C SER A 238 2.35 4.91 13.65
N PHE A 239 3.62 5.03 14.05
CA PHE A 239 4.02 5.62 15.33
C PHE A 239 3.46 7.05 15.49
N LEU A 240 3.68 7.90 14.49
CA LEU A 240 3.18 9.28 14.46
C LEU A 240 1.65 9.34 14.40
N ALA A 241 1.01 8.46 13.65
CA ALA A 241 -0.44 8.44 13.51
C ALA A 241 -1.14 8.19 14.85
N TYR A 242 -0.75 7.14 15.58
CA TYR A 242 -1.40 6.80 16.85
C TYR A 242 -1.10 7.84 17.94
N LEU A 243 0.18 8.17 18.14
CA LEU A 243 0.59 9.10 19.19
C LEU A 243 0.19 10.53 18.87
N GLY A 244 0.25 10.93 17.61
CA GLY A 244 -0.12 12.27 17.16
C GLY A 244 -1.62 12.50 17.28
N TYR A 245 -2.43 11.54 16.84
CA TYR A 245 -3.88 11.60 17.03
C TYR A 245 -4.25 11.71 18.51
N LEU A 246 -3.62 10.91 19.38
CA LEU A 246 -3.86 10.96 20.82
C LEU A 246 -3.44 12.32 21.45
N ALA A 247 -2.44 12.99 20.88
CA ALA A 247 -2.02 14.33 21.29
C ALA A 247 -2.88 15.47 20.69
N GLY A 248 -3.78 15.15 19.75
CA GLY A 248 -4.66 16.11 19.09
C GLY A 248 -4.12 16.68 17.78
N TYR A 249 -3.04 16.12 17.22
CA TYR A 249 -2.55 16.46 15.89
C TYR A 249 -3.39 15.81 14.81
N GLN A 250 -3.94 16.63 13.92
CA GLN A 250 -4.86 16.18 12.89
C GLN A 250 -4.11 15.59 11.69
N HIS A 251 -2.92 16.11 11.38
CA HIS A 251 -2.11 15.71 10.24
C HIS A 251 -0.67 15.37 10.64
N ILE A 252 0.04 14.67 9.75
CA ILE A 252 1.45 14.32 9.96
C ILE A 252 2.35 15.56 10.00
N ASN A 253 2.10 16.58 9.19
CA ASN A 253 2.87 17.83 9.23
C ASN A 253 2.75 18.52 10.60
N ASP A 254 1.56 18.46 11.24
CA ASP A 254 1.35 19.00 12.59
C ASP A 254 2.23 18.27 13.63
N CYS A 255 2.42 16.95 13.46
CA CYS A 255 3.36 16.19 14.29
C CYS A 255 4.82 16.59 14.04
N MET A 256 5.18 16.98 12.82
CA MET A 256 6.54 17.37 12.47
C MET A 256 6.93 18.76 12.98
N GLU A 257 5.95 19.61 13.28
CA GLU A 257 6.15 20.90 13.96
C GLU A 257 6.59 20.70 15.43
N ASP A 258 6.14 19.62 16.09
CA ASP A 258 6.61 19.25 17.42
C ASP A 258 8.01 18.59 17.36
N SER A 259 8.99 19.27 17.95
CA SER A 259 10.38 18.83 17.99
C SER A 259 10.59 17.45 18.64
N HIS A 260 9.76 17.07 19.62
CA HIS A 260 9.82 15.78 20.29
C HIS A 260 9.30 14.65 19.39
N TYR A 261 8.21 14.87 18.65
CA TYR A 261 7.69 13.89 17.69
C TYR A 261 8.65 13.69 16.53
N ARG A 262 9.22 14.79 16.00
CA ARG A 262 10.24 14.72 14.95
C ARG A 262 11.48 13.95 15.41
N ALA A 263 12.01 14.25 16.60
CA ALA A 263 13.15 13.55 17.16
C ALA A 263 12.83 12.07 17.46
N ALA A 264 11.64 11.76 17.98
CA ALA A 264 11.24 10.38 18.26
C ALA A 264 11.06 9.56 16.98
N ALA A 265 10.48 10.13 15.92
CA ALA A 265 10.35 9.45 14.63
C ALA A 265 11.72 9.17 14.01
N HIS A 266 12.63 10.15 14.01
CA HIS A 266 14.00 9.97 13.50
C HIS A 266 14.79 8.92 14.30
N ALA A 267 14.70 8.97 15.63
CA ALA A 267 15.31 7.98 16.50
C ALA A 267 14.73 6.57 16.30
N LEU A 268 13.41 6.45 16.10
CA LEU A 268 12.76 5.19 15.75
C LEU A 268 13.32 4.65 14.43
N MET A 269 13.41 5.49 13.40
CA MET A 269 13.94 5.12 12.09
C MET A 269 15.37 4.58 12.18
N LEU A 270 16.29 5.30 12.83
CA LEU A 270 17.72 4.96 12.80
C LEU A 270 18.16 4.00 13.90
N ASN A 271 17.60 4.10 15.11
CA ASN A 271 18.08 3.31 16.24
C ASN A 271 17.35 1.98 16.39
N GLU A 272 16.11 1.90 15.90
CA GLU A 272 15.25 0.73 16.11
C GLU A 272 14.82 0.06 14.80
N GLN A 273 14.58 0.79 13.71
CA GLN A 273 14.21 0.18 12.43
C GLN A 273 15.42 -0.19 11.58
N ALA A 274 16.32 0.76 11.31
CA ALA A 274 17.49 0.58 10.44
C ALA A 274 18.38 -0.63 10.81
N PRO A 275 18.67 -0.94 12.09
CA PRO A 275 19.51 -2.09 12.43
C PRO A 275 18.92 -3.44 12.05
N THR A 276 17.61 -3.50 11.77
CA THR A 276 16.91 -4.73 11.39
C THR A 276 16.98 -5.02 9.89
N LEU A 277 17.49 -4.08 9.09
CA LEU A 277 17.44 -4.11 7.64
C LEU A 277 18.66 -4.79 7.02
N LYS A 278 18.46 -5.41 5.85
CA LYS A 278 19.50 -6.10 5.08
C LYS A 278 19.83 -5.40 3.75
N VAL A 279 19.20 -4.26 3.47
CA VAL A 279 19.38 -3.50 2.23
C VAL A 279 20.84 -3.07 2.06
N LYS A 280 21.35 -3.18 0.82
CA LYS A 280 22.72 -2.80 0.46
C LYS A 280 22.68 -1.57 -0.46
N GLY A 281 23.74 -0.76 -0.39
CA GLY A 281 23.88 0.40 -1.28
C GLY A 281 22.95 1.58 -0.96
N VAL A 282 22.25 1.55 0.18
CA VAL A 282 21.39 2.65 0.64
C VAL A 282 21.99 3.30 1.88
N ASP A 283 22.15 4.62 1.83
CA ASP A 283 22.44 5.43 3.00
C ASP A 283 21.15 5.62 3.82
N LEU A 284 21.00 4.83 4.87
CA LEU A 284 19.82 4.83 5.73
C LEU A 284 19.67 6.11 6.56
N ALA A 285 20.78 6.81 6.86
CA ALA A 285 20.72 8.09 7.56
C ALA A 285 20.10 9.16 6.65
N ARG A 286 20.62 9.26 5.42
CA ARG A 286 20.06 10.14 4.39
C ARG A 286 18.61 9.78 4.05
N TYR A 287 18.27 8.49 4.04
CA TYR A 287 16.90 8.04 3.82
C TYR A 287 15.97 8.50 4.95
N ALA A 288 16.37 8.36 6.23
CA ALA A 288 15.59 8.87 7.36
C ALA A 288 15.38 10.39 7.31
N ASP A 289 16.43 11.15 6.95
CA ASP A 289 16.33 12.61 6.79
C ASP A 289 15.35 12.98 5.67
N LEU A 290 15.39 12.25 4.55
CA LEU A 290 14.43 12.41 3.46
C LEU A 290 12.99 12.10 3.92
N LEU A 291 12.77 11.06 4.72
CA LEU A 291 11.44 10.73 5.25
C LEU A 291 10.92 11.83 6.17
N ILE A 292 11.75 12.40 7.05
CA ILE A 292 11.36 13.53 7.90
C ILE A 292 11.00 14.74 7.04
N ALA A 293 11.79 15.06 6.02
CA ALA A 293 11.48 16.14 5.09
C ALA A 293 10.14 15.94 4.38
N ARG A 294 9.86 14.71 3.91
CA ARG A 294 8.57 14.34 3.27
C ARG A 294 7.39 14.48 4.24
N TYR A 295 7.53 14.05 5.49
CA TYR A 295 6.50 14.20 6.52
C TYR A 295 6.23 15.67 6.86
N SER A 296 7.23 16.52 6.67
CA SER A 296 7.17 17.95 6.98
C SER A 296 6.54 18.77 5.85
N ASN A 297 6.12 18.14 4.74
CA ASN A 297 5.55 18.83 3.59
C ASN A 297 4.22 19.54 3.96
N PRO A 298 4.19 20.88 4.02
CA PRO A 298 3.04 21.64 4.47
C PRO A 298 1.95 21.75 3.39
N ALA A 299 2.22 21.30 2.16
CA ALA A 299 1.23 21.29 1.09
C ALA A 299 0.27 20.10 1.18
N LEU A 300 0.67 19.03 1.88
CA LEU A 300 -0.14 17.83 2.06
C LEU A 300 -0.84 17.85 3.42
N ARG A 301 -2.11 17.43 3.43
CA ARG A 301 -2.92 17.27 4.65
C ARG A 301 -3.17 15.79 4.92
N HIS A 302 -2.09 15.03 5.14
CA HIS A 302 -2.19 13.60 5.39
C HIS A 302 -2.66 13.35 6.82
N ARG A 303 -3.93 12.96 6.97
CA ARG A 303 -4.59 12.85 8.28
C ARG A 303 -4.02 11.70 9.12
N THR A 304 -3.72 11.96 10.39
CA THR A 304 -3.27 10.93 11.35
C THR A 304 -4.30 9.80 11.48
N TRP A 305 -5.60 10.15 11.53
CA TRP A 305 -6.69 9.18 11.57
C TRP A 305 -6.71 8.25 10.34
N GLN A 306 -6.46 8.76 9.14
CA GLN A 306 -6.43 7.96 7.91
C GLN A 306 -5.32 6.91 7.97
N ILE A 307 -4.15 7.30 8.45
CA ILE A 307 -3.00 6.39 8.60
C ILE A 307 -3.27 5.34 9.68
N ALA A 308 -3.94 5.73 10.77
CA ALA A 308 -4.27 4.89 11.91
C ALA A 308 -5.30 3.78 11.61
N MET A 309 -6.09 3.91 10.54
CA MET A 309 -7.04 2.86 10.10
C MET A 309 -6.33 1.52 9.86
N ASP A 310 -7.04 0.41 10.02
CA ASP A 310 -6.56 -0.96 9.75
C ASP A 310 -5.24 -1.31 10.48
N GLY A 311 -5.04 -0.77 11.68
CA GLY A 311 -3.81 -0.98 12.46
C GLY A 311 -3.49 -2.45 12.76
N SER A 312 -4.50 -3.31 12.93
CA SER A 312 -4.31 -4.75 13.13
C SER A 312 -3.62 -5.44 11.94
N GLN A 313 -3.86 -4.94 10.72
CA GLN A 313 -3.26 -5.43 9.48
C GLN A 313 -1.86 -4.85 9.22
N LYS A 314 -1.54 -3.73 9.88
CA LYS A 314 -0.33 -2.93 9.64
C LYS A 314 0.79 -3.21 10.65
N LEU A 315 0.44 -3.49 11.90
CA LEU A 315 1.42 -3.65 12.99
C LEU A 315 2.44 -4.78 12.77
N PRO A 316 2.08 -5.98 12.24
CA PRO A 316 3.03 -7.08 12.07
C PRO A 316 4.32 -6.67 11.36
N GLN A 317 4.18 -6.19 10.13
CA GLN A 317 5.27 -5.82 9.23
C GLN A 317 5.91 -4.46 9.52
N ARG A 318 5.19 -3.56 10.21
CA ARG A 318 5.68 -2.20 10.50
C ARG A 318 6.43 -2.07 11.82
N MET A 319 6.10 -2.91 12.81
CA MET A 319 6.65 -2.82 14.16
C MET A 319 7.00 -4.19 14.78
N LEU A 320 6.12 -5.19 14.68
CA LEU A 320 6.30 -6.45 15.42
C LEU A 320 7.48 -7.27 14.91
N ASP A 321 7.75 -7.28 13.61
CA ASP A 321 8.95 -7.93 13.05
C ASP A 321 10.25 -7.31 13.55
N SER A 322 10.29 -5.97 13.64
CA SER A 322 11.42 -5.27 14.24
C SER A 322 11.57 -5.60 15.72
N VAL A 323 10.45 -5.70 16.47
CA VAL A 323 10.47 -6.13 17.88
C VAL A 323 11.01 -7.56 18.01
N ARG A 324 10.58 -8.49 17.14
CA ARG A 324 11.09 -9.88 17.10
C ARG A 324 12.60 -9.89 16.87
N TRP A 325 13.08 -9.08 15.93
CA TRP A 325 14.51 -8.93 15.67
C TRP A 325 15.27 -8.44 16.90
N HIS A 326 14.81 -7.37 17.57
CA HIS A 326 15.48 -6.86 18.78
C HIS A 326 15.44 -7.86 19.94
N ARG A 327 14.34 -8.58 20.13
CA ARG A 327 14.25 -9.63 21.15
C ARG A 327 15.26 -10.76 20.90
N ALA A 328 15.38 -11.21 19.66
CA ALA A 328 16.34 -12.25 19.28
C ALA A 328 17.80 -11.80 19.49
N HIS A 329 18.08 -10.51 19.31
CA HIS A 329 19.42 -9.92 19.48
C HIS A 329 19.65 -9.30 20.87
N GLN A 330 18.71 -9.46 21.82
CA GLN A 330 18.77 -8.90 23.18
C GLN A 330 19.00 -7.37 23.22
N ARG A 331 18.43 -6.63 22.26
CA ARG A 331 18.52 -5.17 22.17
C ARG A 331 17.24 -4.50 22.67
N SER A 332 17.36 -3.23 23.06
CA SER A 332 16.24 -2.41 23.52
C SER A 332 15.43 -1.85 22.35
N PHE A 333 14.10 -1.81 22.49
CA PHE A 333 13.16 -1.29 21.49
C PHE A 333 12.08 -0.35 22.10
N PRO A 334 12.46 0.68 22.89
CA PRO A 334 11.50 1.50 23.64
C PRO A 334 10.51 2.27 22.75
N LEU A 335 10.90 2.75 21.57
CA LEU A 335 10.02 3.51 20.68
C LEU A 335 9.06 2.60 19.92
N LEU A 336 9.50 1.42 19.48
CA LEU A 336 8.61 0.39 18.94
C LEU A 336 7.57 -0.03 19.99
N ALA A 337 7.99 -0.26 21.23
CA ALA A 337 7.07 -0.57 22.33
C ALA A 337 6.09 0.58 22.60
N LEU A 338 6.54 1.84 22.56
CA LEU A 338 5.69 3.01 22.69
C LEU A 338 4.69 3.13 21.52
N GLY A 339 5.11 2.83 20.29
CA GLY A 339 4.23 2.81 19.11
C GLY A 339 3.09 1.79 19.26
N ILE A 340 3.41 0.58 19.71
CA ILE A 340 2.43 -0.48 20.01
C ILE A 340 1.48 -0.05 21.14
N ALA A 341 2.02 0.53 22.22
CA ALA A 341 1.20 1.06 23.30
C ALA A 341 0.28 2.20 22.83
N GLY A 342 0.77 3.05 21.92
CA GLY A 342 -0.02 4.09 21.25
C GLY A 342 -1.19 3.52 20.48
N TRP A 343 -0.97 2.46 19.69
CA TRP A 343 -2.05 1.74 19.00
C TRP A 343 -3.06 1.13 19.97
N MET A 344 -2.61 0.40 21.00
CA MET A 344 -3.48 -0.19 22.01
C MET A 344 -4.35 0.88 22.70
N ARG A 345 -3.75 2.03 23.00
CA ARG A 345 -4.46 3.16 23.61
C ARG A 345 -5.46 3.80 22.65
N TYR A 346 -5.11 3.93 21.37
CA TYR A 346 -5.96 4.48 20.32
C TYR A 346 -7.23 3.64 20.12
N VAL A 347 -7.10 2.31 19.98
CA VAL A 347 -8.25 1.41 19.80
C VAL A 347 -9.13 1.27 21.05
N GLY A 348 -8.61 1.64 22.22
CA GLY A 348 -9.41 1.75 23.46
C GLY A 348 -10.44 2.88 23.47
N GLY A 349 -10.47 3.76 22.46
CA GLY A 349 -11.60 4.68 22.19
C GLY A 349 -11.76 5.89 23.12
N ARG A 350 -10.90 6.08 24.12
CA ARG A 350 -10.98 7.26 25.02
C ARG A 350 -10.10 8.41 24.50
N PRO A 351 -10.56 9.66 24.40
CA PRO A 351 -9.66 10.79 24.09
C PRO A 351 -8.62 11.00 25.21
N MET A 352 -7.46 11.57 24.89
CA MET A 352 -6.54 12.15 25.89
C MET A 352 -6.93 13.61 26.09
N ASN A 353 -6.87 14.13 27.33
CA ASN A 353 -7.11 15.56 27.55
C ASN A 353 -6.02 16.36 26.84
N ARG A 354 -6.40 17.38 26.04
CA ARG A 354 -5.46 18.24 25.30
C ARG A 354 -4.36 18.78 26.21
N GLY A 355 -3.10 18.72 25.75
CA GLY A 355 -1.95 19.37 26.43
C GLY A 355 -1.13 18.49 27.39
N GLN A 356 -1.28 17.16 27.38
CA GLN A 356 -0.41 16.29 28.19
C GLN A 356 0.90 15.96 27.46
N PRO A 357 2.08 16.18 28.08
CA PRO A 357 3.37 15.87 27.46
C PRO A 357 3.58 14.37 27.25
N LEU A 358 4.45 14.01 26.29
CA LEU A 358 4.82 12.62 25.91
C LEU A 358 5.20 11.74 27.13
N THR A 359 5.72 12.36 28.19
CA THR A 359 6.10 11.72 29.47
C THR A 359 4.92 11.03 30.18
N SER A 360 3.69 11.50 29.94
CA SER A 360 2.45 10.90 30.48
C SER A 360 2.16 9.53 29.85
N ALA A 361 2.39 9.40 28.54
CA ALA A 361 2.26 8.14 27.81
C ALA A 361 3.34 7.14 28.23
N ILE A 362 4.58 7.61 28.44
CA ILE A 362 5.71 6.79 28.90
C ILE A 362 5.49 6.21 30.31
N ARG A 363 4.85 6.95 31.24
CA ARG A 363 4.50 6.41 32.57
C ARG A 363 3.49 5.26 32.52
N CYS A 364 2.61 5.23 31.51
CA CYS A 364 1.69 4.11 31.32
C CYS A 364 2.46 2.83 30.93
N CYS A 365 3.50 2.94 30.10
CA CYS A 365 4.38 1.83 29.72
C CYS A 365 5.23 1.28 30.88
N GLN A 366 5.65 2.11 31.84
CA GLN A 366 6.42 1.63 33.01
C GLN A 366 5.62 0.70 33.94
N ARG A 367 4.27 0.76 33.91
CA ARG A 367 3.42 -0.18 34.64
C ARG A 367 3.42 -1.59 34.04
N PHE A 368 3.76 -1.74 32.75
CA PHE A 368 3.86 -3.05 32.08
C PHE A 368 5.20 -3.77 32.32
N ARG A 369 6.24 -3.10 32.84
CA ARG A 369 7.48 -3.76 33.28
C ARG A 369 7.35 -4.50 34.62
N LYS A 370 6.21 -4.40 35.31
CA LYS A 370 5.95 -5.03 36.62
C LYS A 370 4.88 -6.12 36.58
N ARG A 371 4.63 -6.73 35.42
CA ARG A 371 3.82 -7.94 35.30
C ARG A 371 4.51 -8.96 34.42
#